data_AF-A0A842ZUH5-F1
#
_entry.id   AF-A0A842ZUH5-F1
#
_cell.length_a   1.000
_cell.length_b   1.000
_cell.length_c   1.000
_cell.angle_alpha   90.00
_cell.angle_beta   90.00
_cell.angle_gamma   90.00
#
_symmetry.space_group_name_H-M   'P 1'
#
loop_
_entity.id
_entity.type
_entity.pdbx_description
1 polymer ?
#
loop_
_entity_poly.entity_id
_entity_poly.type
_entity_poly.pdbx_seq_one_letter_code
_entity_poly.pdbx_strand_id
1 'polypeptide(L)'
;MIFITEKLSRLLKKKTGKKSIVQWINHEVDNFHQSMVFFLTRGKKAFLQASFLTVLYWSLGFMIPSMIMLGLGLKPFFIESYAAQAILLVIVMMPLTPGSSGIAELFTAGLYAILIGPSLLGVFVILFRFITFHMNMIAGGIFQYHIFKSITAFSLDKLEKHQENPPE
;
A
#
# COMPACT_ATOMS: atom_id res chain seq x y z
N MET A 1 23.56 16.84 9.56
CA MET A 1 22.47 17.39 8.72
C MET A 1 22.88 18.61 7.85
N ILE A 2 24.17 18.79 7.51
CA ILE A 2 24.63 19.92 6.67
C ILE A 2 25.15 19.44 5.29
N PHE A 3 25.59 18.19 5.17
CA PHE A 3 26.09 17.65 3.90
C PHE A 3 25.01 17.31 2.86
N ILE A 4 23.77 17.07 3.30
CA ILE A 4 22.66 16.73 2.39
C ILE A 4 22.20 17.97 1.60
N THR A 5 22.38 19.18 2.17
CA THR A 5 21.90 20.42 1.56
C THR A 5 22.72 20.87 0.35
N GLU A 6 24.03 20.59 0.31
CA GLU A 6 24.89 20.98 -0.82
C GLU A 6 24.70 20.11 -2.06
N LYS A 7 24.51 18.79 -1.86
CA LYS A 7 24.34 17.87 -3.00
C LYS A 7 22.98 18.06 -3.67
N LEU A 8 21.96 18.39 -2.89
CA LEU A 8 20.60 18.65 -3.36
C LEU A 8 20.50 19.99 -4.12
N SER A 9 21.28 21.01 -3.74
CA SER A 9 21.25 22.32 -4.42
C SER A 9 21.81 22.31 -5.84
N ARG A 10 22.61 21.30 -6.20
CA ARG A 10 23.15 21.16 -7.57
C ARG A 10 22.10 20.66 -8.57
N LEU A 11 21.09 19.92 -8.11
CA LEU A 11 20.01 19.38 -8.96
C LEU A 11 18.84 20.37 -9.13
N LEU A 12 18.62 21.26 -8.17
CA LEU A 12 17.54 22.26 -8.17
C LEU A 12 17.91 23.58 -8.87
N LYS A 13 18.73 23.53 -9.93
CA LYS A 13 19.20 24.69 -10.70
C LYS A 13 18.08 25.37 -11.53
N LYS A 14 16.84 25.40 -11.04
CA LYS A 14 15.75 26.27 -11.53
C LYS A 14 15.42 27.28 -10.44
N LYS A 15 15.73 28.52 -10.77
CA LYS A 15 15.80 29.73 -9.93
C LYS A 15 14.41 30.19 -9.47
N THR A 16 13.73 29.41 -8.62
CA THR A 16 12.56 29.86 -7.87
C THR A 16 12.98 30.03 -6.41
N GLY A 17 12.81 31.23 -5.86
CA GLY A 17 13.55 31.72 -4.69
C GLY A 17 13.59 30.76 -3.50
N LYS A 18 14.80 30.53 -2.97
CA LYS A 18 15.11 29.77 -1.74
C LYS A 18 14.14 30.03 -0.58
N LYS A 19 13.58 31.25 -0.47
CA LYS A 19 12.60 31.64 0.56
C LYS A 19 11.24 30.93 0.42
N SER A 20 10.77 30.69 -0.80
CA SER A 20 9.47 30.07 -1.07
C SER A 20 9.46 28.57 -0.72
N ILE A 21 10.54 27.85 -1.02
CA ILE A 21 10.65 26.41 -0.68
C ILE A 21 10.72 26.22 0.85
N VAL A 22 11.47 27.08 1.56
CA VAL A 22 11.55 27.02 3.03
C VAL A 22 10.21 27.34 3.68
N GLN A 23 9.47 28.32 3.16
CA GLN A 23 8.13 28.64 3.65
C GLN A 23 7.12 27.51 3.37
N TRP A 24 7.20 26.87 2.20
CA TRP A 24 6.37 25.71 1.88
C TRP A 24 6.67 24.51 2.78
N ILE A 25 7.96 24.18 3.00
CA ILE A 25 8.36 23.11 3.92
C ILE A 25 7.89 23.42 5.34
N ASN A 26 8.07 24.64 5.84
CA ASN A 26 7.59 25.01 7.17
C ASN A 26 6.07 24.91 7.27
N HIS A 27 5.34 25.33 6.24
CA HIS A 27 3.88 25.19 6.21
C HIS A 27 3.46 23.72 6.21
N GLU A 28 4.13 22.87 5.44
CA GLU A 28 3.87 21.42 5.41
C GLU A 28 4.16 20.77 6.76
N VAL A 29 5.26 21.16 7.41
CA VAL A 29 5.65 20.69 8.74
C VAL A 29 4.64 21.13 9.81
N ASP A 30 4.21 22.40 9.80
CA ASP A 30 3.18 22.91 10.71
C ASP A 30 1.85 22.20 10.49
N ASN A 31 1.48 21.95 9.24
CA ASN A 31 0.25 21.24 8.90
C ASN A 31 0.30 19.76 9.34
N PHE A 32 1.46 19.11 9.20
CA PHE A 32 1.70 17.76 9.70
C PHE A 32 1.66 17.73 11.23
N HIS A 33 2.25 18.72 11.88
CA HIS A 33 2.24 18.84 13.34
C HIS A 33 0.82 19.06 13.87
N GLN A 34 0.05 19.99 13.28
CA GLN A 34 -1.34 20.21 13.67
C GLN A 34 -2.21 18.98 13.44
N SER A 35 -2.04 18.30 12.30
CA SER A 35 -2.75 17.06 12.02
C SER A 35 -2.39 15.96 13.03
N MET A 36 -1.10 15.79 13.34
CA MET A 36 -0.62 14.82 14.31
C MET A 36 -1.15 15.13 15.73
N VAL A 37 -1.12 16.39 16.15
CA VAL A 37 -1.68 16.85 17.43
C VAL A 37 -3.18 16.61 17.47
N PHE A 38 -3.92 16.88 16.39
CA PHE A 38 -5.36 16.64 16.30
C PHE A 38 -5.71 15.15 16.45
N PHE A 39 -4.98 14.27 15.75
CA PHE A 39 -5.13 12.81 15.89
C PHE A 39 -4.80 12.32 17.31
N LEU A 40 -3.77 12.89 17.94
CA LEU A 40 -3.33 12.51 19.29
C LEU A 40 -4.18 13.09 20.43
N THR A 41 -4.87 14.22 20.24
CA THR A 41 -5.59 14.91 21.33
C THR A 41 -7.09 14.64 21.32
N ARG A 42 -7.78 14.94 20.21
CA ARG A 42 -9.25 14.77 20.09
C ARG A 42 -9.65 13.45 19.45
N GLY A 43 -8.77 12.88 18.63
CA GLY A 43 -9.01 11.64 17.88
C GLY A 43 -8.61 10.34 18.59
N LYS A 44 -8.23 10.33 19.87
CA LYS A 44 -7.61 9.15 20.53
C LYS A 44 -8.38 7.83 20.34
N LYS A 45 -9.72 7.85 20.41
CA LYS A 45 -10.55 6.66 20.16
C LYS A 45 -10.46 6.20 18.71
N ALA A 46 -10.58 7.12 17.75
CA ALA A 46 -10.44 6.82 16.33
C ALA A 46 -9.03 6.36 15.98
N PHE A 47 -7.99 6.96 16.57
CA PHE A 47 -6.60 6.55 16.42
C PHE A 47 -6.36 5.13 16.96
N LEU A 48 -6.86 4.82 18.16
CA LEU A 48 -6.72 3.50 18.75
C LEU A 48 -7.49 2.44 17.94
N GLN A 49 -8.70 2.77 17.49
CA GLN A 49 -9.49 1.89 16.61
C GLN A 49 -8.79 1.66 15.27
N ALA A 50 -8.27 2.71 14.62
CA ALA A 50 -7.54 2.59 13.37
C ALA A 50 -6.25 1.78 13.55
N SER A 51 -5.51 1.99 14.64
CA SER A 51 -4.31 1.23 14.97
C SER A 51 -4.63 -0.25 15.20
N PHE A 52 -5.65 -0.54 16.01
CA PHE A 52 -6.11 -1.90 16.25
C PHE A 52 -6.56 -2.58 14.95
N LEU A 53 -7.37 -1.89 14.13
CA LEU A 53 -7.85 -2.41 12.85
C LEU A 53 -6.69 -2.65 11.88
N THR A 54 -5.67 -1.79 11.90
CA THR A 54 -4.46 -1.96 11.08
C THR A 54 -3.68 -3.19 11.53
N VAL A 55 -3.45 -3.36 12.84
CA VAL A 55 -2.78 -4.55 13.38
C VAL A 55 -3.56 -5.81 13.03
N LEU A 56 -4.89 -5.77 13.17
CA LEU A 56 -5.76 -6.89 12.83
C LEU A 56 -5.69 -7.22 11.34
N TYR A 57 -5.76 -6.21 10.47
CA TYR A 57 -5.62 -6.37 9.03
C TYR A 57 -4.29 -7.05 8.65
N TRP A 58 -3.16 -6.58 9.21
CA TRP A 58 -1.86 -7.20 8.99
C TRP A 58 -1.78 -8.63 9.55
N SER A 59 -2.35 -8.86 10.73
CA SER A 59 -2.38 -10.18 11.36
C SER A 59 -3.14 -11.20 10.50
N LEU A 60 -4.29 -10.80 9.95
CA LEU A 60 -5.06 -11.62 9.02
C LEU A 60 -4.27 -11.91 7.75
N GLY A 61 -3.60 -10.90 7.19
CA GLY A 61 -2.71 -11.07 6.04
C GLY A 61 -1.59 -12.08 6.30
N PHE A 62 -0.98 -12.03 7.49
CA PHE A 62 0.11 -12.91 7.89
C PHE A 62 -0.34 -14.35 8.15
N MET A 63 -1.63 -14.58 8.40
CA MET A 63 -2.20 -15.92 8.54
C MET A 63 -2.47 -16.61 7.20
N ILE A 64 -2.59 -15.87 6.09
CA ILE A 64 -2.91 -16.43 4.77
C ILE A 64 -1.95 -17.58 4.36
N PRO A 65 -0.61 -17.44 4.45
CA PRO A 65 0.32 -18.54 4.16
C PRO A 65 0.06 -19.80 4.98
N SER A 66 -0.16 -19.66 6.28
CA SER A 66 -0.43 -20.78 7.19
C SER A 66 -1.73 -21.50 6.83
N MET A 67 -2.75 -20.74 6.42
CA MET A 67 -4.02 -21.30 5.94
C MET A 67 -3.86 -22.05 4.62
N ILE A 68 -3.03 -21.53 3.71
CA ILE A 68 -2.72 -22.23 2.44
C ILE A 68 -1.99 -23.54 2.73
N MET A 69 -1.01 -23.55 3.64
CA MET A 69 -0.32 -24.78 4.03
C MET A 69 -1.27 -25.83 4.61
N LEU A 70 -2.19 -25.39 5.48
CA LEU A 70 -3.26 -26.27 5.99
C LEU A 70 -4.13 -26.84 4.87
N GLY A 71 -4.51 -26.02 3.90
CA GLY A 71 -5.27 -26.46 2.73
C GLY A 71 -4.51 -27.46 1.85
N LEU A 72 -3.17 -27.42 1.85
CA LEU A 72 -2.30 -28.36 1.15
C LEU A 72 -2.01 -29.63 1.98
N GLY A 73 -2.58 -29.77 3.18
CA GLY A 73 -2.34 -30.93 4.07
C GLY A 73 -1.01 -30.89 4.82
N LEU A 74 -0.34 -29.74 4.86
CA LEU A 74 0.91 -29.53 5.59
C LEU A 74 0.63 -29.01 7.01
N LYS A 75 1.61 -29.16 7.91
CA LYS A 75 1.52 -28.56 9.25
C LYS A 75 1.52 -27.02 9.12
N PRO A 76 0.58 -26.31 9.76
CA PRO A 76 0.62 -24.87 9.81
C PRO A 76 1.78 -24.42 10.70
N PHE A 77 2.87 -24.02 10.08
CA PHE A 77 3.97 -23.34 10.77
C PHE A 77 3.57 -21.89 11.05
N PHE A 78 2.71 -21.67 12.05
CA PHE A 78 2.14 -20.35 12.35
C PHE A 78 3.20 -19.32 12.73
N ILE A 79 4.12 -19.68 13.63
CA ILE A 79 5.18 -18.78 14.11
C ILE A 79 6.15 -18.46 12.97
N GLU A 80 6.56 -19.49 12.23
CA GLU A 80 7.55 -19.38 11.18
C GLU A 80 6.98 -18.64 9.97
N SER A 81 5.70 -18.85 9.63
CA SER A 81 5.02 -18.07 8.60
C SER A 81 4.88 -16.60 9.00
N TYR A 82 4.62 -16.31 10.27
CA TYR A 82 4.56 -14.93 10.77
C TYR A 82 5.92 -14.23 10.67
N ALA A 83 7.00 -14.92 11.02
CA ALA A 83 8.37 -14.42 10.90
C ALA A 83 8.76 -14.22 9.41
N ALA A 84 8.45 -15.19 8.54
CA ALA A 84 8.69 -15.09 7.12
C ALA A 84 7.92 -13.92 6.48
N GLN A 85 6.66 -13.69 6.89
CA GLN A 85 5.87 -12.56 6.43
C GLN A 85 6.41 -11.22 6.92
N ALA A 86 6.91 -11.14 8.16
CA ALA A 86 7.56 -9.93 8.65
C ALA A 86 8.83 -9.57 7.85
N ILE A 87 9.65 -10.58 7.52
CA ILE A 87 10.83 -10.39 6.65
C ILE A 87 10.41 -9.97 5.24
N LEU A 88 9.42 -10.65 4.67
CA LEU A 88 8.89 -10.34 3.34
C LEU A 88 8.34 -8.91 3.27
N LEU A 89 7.64 -8.46 4.32
CA LEU A 89 7.14 -7.09 4.43
C LEU A 89 8.26 -6.05 4.33
N VAL A 90 9.36 -6.25 5.07
CA VAL A 90 10.52 -5.34 5.01
C VAL A 90 11.12 -5.30 3.61
N ILE A 91 11.20 -6.45 2.94
CA ILE A 91 11.77 -6.56 1.59
C ILE A 91 10.90 -5.84 0.57
N VAL A 92 9.58 -6.02 0.63
CA VAL A 92 8.63 -5.39 -0.30
C VAL A 92 8.51 -3.88 -0.08
N MET A 93 8.74 -3.40 1.15
CA MET A 93 8.78 -1.97 1.45
C MET A 93 9.97 -1.25 0.82
N MET A 94 11.01 -1.97 0.40
CA MET A 94 12.05 -1.38 -0.42
C MET A 94 11.50 -1.22 -1.85
N PRO A 95 11.42 0.02 -2.39
CA PRO A 95 10.86 0.29 -3.72
C PRO A 95 11.85 -0.09 -4.84
N LEU A 96 12.31 -1.34 -4.83
CA LEU A 96 13.36 -1.86 -5.71
C LEU A 96 12.81 -2.21 -7.11
N THR A 97 11.50 -2.47 -7.25
CA THR A 97 10.87 -2.75 -8.55
C THR A 97 9.49 -2.09 -8.65
N PRO A 98 9.17 -1.42 -9.78
CA PRO A 98 7.81 -0.96 -10.05
C PRO A 98 6.88 -2.18 -10.12
N GLY A 99 5.88 -2.25 -9.25
CA GLY A 99 4.92 -3.36 -9.16
C GLY A 99 5.30 -4.52 -8.25
N SER A 100 6.52 -4.57 -7.68
CA SER A 100 7.00 -5.56 -6.68
C SER A 100 6.86 -7.05 -7.00
N SER A 101 6.28 -7.46 -8.14
CA SER A 101 5.84 -8.86 -8.35
C SER A 101 7.02 -9.83 -8.51
N GLY A 102 8.07 -9.46 -9.25
CA GLY A 102 9.21 -10.36 -9.43
C GLY A 102 9.99 -10.60 -8.13
N ILE A 103 10.27 -9.55 -7.37
CA ILE A 103 11.00 -9.63 -6.11
C ILE A 103 10.17 -10.39 -5.07
N ALA A 104 8.91 -10.03 -4.87
CA ALA A 104 8.11 -10.71 -3.85
C ALA A 104 7.86 -12.19 -4.17
N GLU A 105 7.88 -12.61 -5.44
CA GLU A 105 7.72 -14.03 -5.79
C GLU A 105 8.99 -14.81 -5.45
N LEU A 106 10.16 -14.27 -5.84
CA LEU A 106 11.45 -14.86 -5.51
C LEU A 106 11.66 -14.97 -4.00
N PHE A 107 11.36 -13.93 -3.25
CA PHE A 107 11.54 -13.93 -1.79
C PHE A 107 10.49 -14.81 -1.08
N THR A 108 9.25 -14.88 -1.58
CA THR A 108 8.27 -15.84 -1.05
C THR A 108 8.74 -17.27 -1.30
N ALA A 109 9.14 -17.59 -2.53
CA ALA A 109 9.66 -18.91 -2.87
C ALA A 109 10.91 -19.25 -2.03
N GLY A 110 11.85 -18.33 -1.89
CA GLY A 110 13.09 -18.53 -1.13
C GLY A 110 12.83 -18.77 0.36
N LEU A 111 11.97 -17.97 0.99
CA LEU A 111 11.64 -18.13 2.41
C LEU A 111 10.86 -19.42 2.66
N TYR A 112 9.85 -19.71 1.84
CA TYR A 112 8.96 -20.87 2.05
C TYR A 112 9.52 -22.19 1.51
N ALA A 113 10.55 -22.17 0.65
CA ALA A 113 11.26 -23.38 0.22
C ALA A 113 11.85 -24.15 1.41
N ILE A 114 12.31 -23.42 2.42
CA ILE A 114 12.92 -23.97 3.63
C ILE A 114 11.87 -24.68 4.51
N LEU A 115 10.61 -24.22 4.48
CA LEU A 115 9.52 -24.74 5.31
C LEU A 115 8.75 -25.90 4.66
N ILE A 116 8.46 -25.80 3.35
CA ILE A 116 7.49 -26.67 2.66
C ILE A 116 8.18 -27.77 1.82
N GLY A 117 9.44 -27.57 1.45
CA GLY A 117 10.13 -28.43 0.48
C GLY A 117 9.70 -28.18 -0.98
N PRO A 118 10.50 -28.61 -1.96
CA PRO A 118 10.36 -28.19 -3.36
C PRO A 118 9.09 -28.70 -4.06
N SER A 119 8.52 -29.83 -3.64
CA SER A 119 7.41 -30.50 -4.32
C SER A 119 6.11 -29.69 -4.32
N LEU A 120 5.83 -28.95 -3.24
CA LEU A 120 4.60 -28.16 -3.08
C LEU A 120 4.85 -26.65 -3.14
N LEU A 121 6.11 -26.23 -3.23
CA LEU A 121 6.50 -24.82 -3.23
C LEU A 121 5.86 -24.03 -4.37
N GLY A 122 5.90 -24.55 -5.60
CA GLY A 122 5.34 -23.86 -6.76
C GLY A 122 3.83 -23.63 -6.63
N VAL A 123 3.11 -24.67 -6.22
CA VAL A 123 1.66 -24.61 -5.97
C VAL A 123 1.35 -23.60 -4.87
N PHE A 124 2.10 -23.62 -3.77
CA PHE A 124 1.96 -22.69 -2.66
C PHE A 124 2.15 -21.23 -3.10
N VAL A 125 3.22 -20.93 -3.84
CA VAL A 125 3.53 -19.55 -4.29
C VAL A 125 2.43 -19.02 -5.21
N ILE A 126 1.96 -19.85 -6.16
CA ILE A 126 0.88 -19.48 -7.08
C ILE A 126 -0.42 -19.21 -6.32
N LEU A 127 -0.81 -20.09 -5.39
CA LEU A 127 -2.02 -19.91 -4.58
C LEU A 127 -1.92 -18.65 -3.70
N PHE A 128 -0.76 -18.45 -3.08
CA PHE A 128 -0.51 -17.26 -2.26
C PHE A 128 -0.64 -15.99 -3.08
N ARG A 129 -0.05 -15.94 -4.27
CA ARG A 129 -0.17 -14.79 -5.19
C ARG A 129 -1.57 -14.60 -5.72
N PHE A 130 -2.29 -15.68 -5.99
CA PHE A 130 -3.67 -15.60 -6.45
C PHE A 130 -4.56 -14.94 -5.40
N ILE A 131 -4.46 -15.39 -4.15
CA ILE A 131 -5.26 -14.88 -3.03
C ILE A 131 -4.85 -13.46 -2.64
N THR A 132 -3.56 -13.18 -2.53
CA THR A 132 -3.09 -11.88 -2.00
C THR A 132 -3.06 -10.76 -3.03
N PHE A 133 -2.80 -11.07 -4.30
CA PHE A 133 -2.62 -10.07 -5.35
C PHE A 133 -3.76 -10.07 -6.35
N HIS A 134 -4.04 -11.20 -6.98
CA HIS A 134 -4.97 -11.25 -8.11
C HIS A 134 -6.42 -11.01 -7.68
N MET A 135 -6.87 -11.65 -6.59
CA MET A 135 -8.19 -11.41 -6.01
C MET A 135 -8.40 -9.93 -5.64
N ASN A 136 -7.43 -9.32 -4.96
CA ASN A 136 -7.47 -7.89 -4.60
C ASN A 136 -7.51 -6.99 -5.84
N MET A 137 -6.73 -7.32 -6.88
CA MET A 137 -6.72 -6.57 -8.14
C MET A 137 -8.07 -6.66 -8.86
N ILE A 138 -8.69 -7.84 -8.88
CA ILE A 138 -10.01 -8.04 -9.49
C ILE A 138 -11.07 -7.24 -8.74
N ALA A 139 -11.11 -7.34 -7.40
CA ALA A 139 -12.05 -6.60 -6.57
C ALA A 139 -11.88 -5.08 -6.75
N GLY A 140 -10.64 -4.59 -6.74
CA GLY A 140 -10.32 -3.19 -7.02
C GLY A 140 -10.73 -2.76 -8.42
N GLY A 141 -10.51 -3.60 -9.43
CA GLY A 141 -10.90 -3.34 -10.82
C GLY A 141 -12.42 -3.24 -11.00
N ILE A 142 -13.19 -4.12 -10.37
CA ILE A 142 -14.66 -4.07 -10.39
C ILE A 142 -15.16 -2.78 -9.74
N PHE A 143 -14.58 -2.39 -8.60
CA PHE A 143 -14.96 -1.16 -7.91
C PHE A 143 -14.61 0.08 -8.74
N GLN A 144 -13.42 0.11 -9.34
CA GLN A 144 -12.97 1.18 -10.22
C GLN A 144 -13.86 1.30 -11.47
N TYR A 145 -14.30 0.18 -12.05
CA TYR A 145 -15.23 0.21 -13.18
C TYR A 145 -16.57 0.86 -12.80
N HIS A 146 -17.13 0.49 -11.63
CA HIS A 146 -18.36 1.10 -11.13
C HIS A 146 -18.21 2.60 -10.88
N ILE A 147 -17.09 3.01 -10.25
CA ILE A 147 -16.85 4.43 -9.98
C ILE A 147 -16.73 5.22 -11.28
N PHE A 148 -15.99 4.69 -12.27
CA PHE A 148 -15.78 5.37 -13.54
C PHE A 148 -17.10 5.57 -14.28
N LYS A 149 -17.93 4.51 -14.35
CA LYS A 149 -19.27 4.58 -14.94
C LYS A 149 -20.14 5.64 -14.26
N SER A 150 -20.12 5.71 -12.93
CA SER A 150 -20.90 6.72 -12.18
C SER A 150 -20.45 8.16 -12.47
N ILE A 151 -19.14 8.38 -12.58
CA ILE A 151 -18.56 9.70 -12.88
C ILE A 151 -18.85 10.11 -14.32
N THR A 152 -18.72 9.20 -15.28
CA THR A 152 -19.02 9.48 -16.68
C THR A 152 -20.50 9.80 -16.86
N ALA A 153 -21.40 9.02 -16.25
CA ALA A 153 -22.84 9.27 -16.32
C ALA A 153 -23.22 10.65 -15.74
N PHE A 154 -22.66 11.00 -14.58
CA PHE A 154 -22.85 12.33 -13.97
C PHE A 154 -22.30 13.47 -14.85
N SER A 155 -21.14 13.25 -15.48
CA SER A 155 -20.54 14.23 -16.38
C SER A 155 -21.39 14.45 -17.63
N LEU A 156 -21.99 13.40 -18.20
CA LEU A 156 -22.88 13.53 -19.34
C LEU A 156 -24.19 14.25 -19.00
N ASP A 157 -24.83 13.95 -17.86
CA ASP A 157 -26.02 14.68 -17.38
C ASP A 157 -25.74 16.19 -17.19
N LYS A 158 -24.55 16.52 -16.68
CA LYS A 158 -24.13 17.91 -16.49
C LYS A 158 -23.92 18.65 -17.81
N LEU A 159 -23.40 17.97 -18.84
CA LEU A 159 -23.21 18.55 -20.17
C LEU A 159 -24.54 18.79 -20.89
N GLU A 160 -25.47 17.83 -20.79
CA GLU A 160 -26.81 17.94 -21.38
C GLU A 160 -27.58 19.14 -20.79
N LYS A 161 -27.57 19.29 -19.45
CA LYS A 161 -28.17 20.47 -18.78
C LYS A 161 -27.53 21.81 -19.16
N HIS A 162 -26.22 21.83 -19.45
CA HIS A 162 -25.55 23.08 -19.87
C HIS A 162 -25.87 23.46 -21.32
N GLN A 163 -26.19 22.49 -22.18
CA GLN A 163 -26.65 22.75 -23.54
C GLN A 163 -28.13 23.13 -23.59
N GLU A 164 -28.96 22.58 -22.70
CA GLU A 164 -30.40 22.85 -22.64
C GLU A 164 -30.72 24.22 -21.99
N ASN A 165 -29.83 24.75 -21.15
CA ASN A 165 -29.98 26.06 -20.53
C ASN A 165 -28.65 26.83 -20.50
N PRO A 166 -28.23 27.47 -21.61
CA PRO A 166 -27.00 28.25 -21.64
C PRO A 166 -27.13 29.46 -20.70
N PRO A 167 -26.09 29.81 -19.92
CA PRO A 167 -26.12 31.01 -19.10
C PRO A 167 -26.26 32.25 -20.00
N GLU A 168 -27.26 33.09 -19.70
CA GLU A 168 -27.50 34.40 -20.32
C GLU A 168 -26.30 35.34 -20.19
#